data_AF-V7DEU5-F1
#
_entry.id   AF-V7DEU5-F1
#
_cell.length_a   1.000
_cell.length_b   1.000
_cell.length_c   1.000
_cell.angle_alpha   90.00
_cell.angle_beta   90.00
_cell.angle_gamma   90.00
#
_symmetry.space_group_name_H-M   'P 1'
#
loop_
_entity.id
_entity.type
_entity.pdbx_description
1 polymer ?
#
loop_
_entity_poly.entity_id
_entity_poly.type
_entity_poly.pdbx_seq_one_letter_code
_entity_poly.pdbx_strand_id
1 'polypeptide(L)'
;ARHFPQGFAASRLARTPAIVYGPDDFLQHRYLASLGIEDGFLHHLCPSSEGFLRMTEAGLGWGLVPELQAREQLASGQLVEICSDTPIDVPLYWHHWRNGGQLLAQLTDHLRHTARQWLVPL
;
A
#
# COMPACT_ATOMS: atom_id res chain seq x y z
N ALA A 1 13.90 5.98 -4.64
CA ALA A 1 15.32 5.89 -5.04
C ALA A 1 16.31 6.46 -4.00
N ARG A 2 16.06 7.65 -3.44
CA ARG A 2 17.01 8.39 -2.56
C ARG A 2 17.61 7.57 -1.40
N HIS A 3 16.81 6.78 -0.69
CA HIS A 3 17.27 6.00 0.48
C HIS A 3 17.89 4.64 0.13
N PHE A 4 17.71 4.17 -1.10
CA PHE A 4 18.19 2.86 -1.57
C PHE A 4 18.95 2.97 -2.90
N PRO A 5 20.01 3.81 -2.99
CA PRO A 5 20.74 4.03 -4.25
C PRO A 5 21.54 2.81 -4.74
N GLN A 6 21.78 1.83 -3.86
CA GLN A 6 22.52 0.59 -4.14
C GLN A 6 21.63 -0.66 -3.97
N GLY A 7 20.30 -0.49 -4.00
CA GLY A 7 19.34 -1.57 -3.77
C GLY A 7 18.97 -1.79 -2.31
N PHE A 8 18.19 -2.86 -2.10
CA PHE A 8 17.61 -3.25 -0.81
C PHE A 8 18.68 -3.62 0.21
N ALA A 9 18.51 -3.13 1.45
CA ALA A 9 19.19 -3.67 2.62
C ALA A 9 18.24 -3.55 3.81
N ALA A 10 17.89 -4.68 4.43
CA ALA A 10 16.99 -4.73 5.58
C ALA A 10 17.43 -3.78 6.71
N SER A 11 18.73 -3.68 6.96
CA SER A 11 19.32 -2.76 7.94
C SER A 11 19.13 -1.27 7.63
N ARG A 12 18.97 -0.89 6.35
CA ARG A 12 18.62 0.49 5.95
C ARG A 12 17.12 0.73 6.04
N LEU A 13 16.30 -0.27 5.75
CA LEU A 13 14.85 -0.17 5.88
C LEU A 13 14.45 0.19 7.32
N ALA A 14 15.04 -0.49 8.30
CA ALA A 14 14.80 -0.20 9.73
C ALA A 14 15.21 1.22 10.16
N ARG A 15 16.13 1.87 9.43
CA ARG A 15 16.62 3.23 9.73
C ARG A 15 15.98 4.31 8.88
N THR A 16 15.19 3.93 7.88
CA THR A 16 14.48 4.86 7.01
C THR A 16 13.06 5.02 7.55
N PRO A 17 12.57 6.25 7.77
CA PRO A 17 11.23 6.44 8.26
C PRO A 17 10.21 5.84 7.29
N ALA A 18 9.27 5.07 7.81
CA ALA A 18 8.11 4.63 7.06
C ALA A 18 7.07 5.75 7.01
N ILE A 19 6.22 5.71 6.00
CA ILE A 19 5.01 6.52 5.93
C ILE A 19 3.86 5.56 6.26
N VAL A 20 3.05 5.93 7.24
CA VAL A 20 1.86 5.18 7.67
C VAL A 20 0.62 6.07 7.50
N TYR A 21 -0.50 5.49 7.11
CA TYR A 21 -1.70 6.28 6.86
C TYR A 21 -2.30 6.85 8.15
N GLY A 22 -2.34 6.03 9.20
CA GLY A 22 -2.91 6.40 10.49
C GLY A 22 -2.47 5.47 11.62
N PRO A 23 -2.90 5.73 12.86
CA PRO A 23 -2.50 4.94 14.02
C PRO A 23 -2.99 3.49 13.98
N ASP A 24 -4.08 3.22 13.26
CA ASP A 24 -4.64 1.87 13.08
C ASP A 24 -4.13 1.17 11.80
N ASP A 25 -3.17 1.77 11.10
CA ASP A 25 -2.55 1.19 9.91
C ASP A 25 -1.37 0.27 10.30
N PHE A 26 -1.65 -1.04 10.30
CA PHE A 26 -0.68 -2.07 10.62
C PHE A 26 -0.02 -2.70 9.39
N LEU A 27 -0.21 -2.16 8.17
CA LEU A 27 0.34 -2.79 6.96
C LEU A 27 1.88 -2.83 6.99
N GLN A 28 2.52 -1.72 7.34
CA GLN A 28 3.98 -1.59 7.42
C GLN A 28 4.54 -2.48 8.53
N HIS A 29 3.82 -2.58 9.66
CA HIS A 29 4.16 -3.49 10.76
C HIS A 29 4.14 -4.95 10.29
N ARG A 30 3.05 -5.37 9.63
CA ARG A 30 2.91 -6.74 9.10
C ARG A 30 3.96 -7.06 8.05
N TYR A 31 4.27 -6.11 7.18
CA TYR A 31 5.28 -6.27 6.14
C TYR A 31 6.67 -6.44 6.72
N LEU A 32 7.07 -5.58 7.67
CA LEU A 32 8.36 -5.72 8.37
C LEU A 32 8.45 -7.05 9.13
N ALA A 33 7.38 -7.46 9.82
CA ALA A 33 7.33 -8.74 10.50
C ALA A 33 7.50 -9.91 9.53
N SER A 34 6.91 -9.85 8.32
CA SER A 34 7.13 -10.88 7.29
C SER A 34 8.58 -10.94 6.76
N LEU A 35 9.35 -9.86 6.94
CA LEU A 35 10.79 -9.79 6.65
C LEU A 35 11.66 -10.15 7.86
N GLY A 36 11.07 -10.54 8.99
CA GLY A 36 11.77 -10.85 10.24
C GLY A 36 12.26 -9.62 11.01
N ILE A 37 11.71 -8.43 10.71
CA ILE A 37 12.00 -7.19 11.42
C ILE A 37 10.87 -6.93 12.40
N GLU A 38 11.13 -7.20 13.68
CA GLU A 38 10.14 -7.03 14.75
C GLU A 38 10.41 -5.79 15.62
N ASP A 39 11.57 -5.16 15.45
CA ASP A 39 11.89 -3.90 16.11
C ASP A 39 11.00 -2.79 15.54
N GLY A 40 10.49 -1.92 16.43
CA GLY A 40 9.69 -0.76 16.02
C GLY A 40 10.45 0.14 15.04
N PHE A 41 9.72 0.83 14.17
CA PHE A 41 10.28 1.70 13.13
C PHE A 41 9.88 3.17 13.32
N LEU A 42 10.76 4.07 12.88
CA LEU A 42 10.45 5.50 12.78
C LEU A 42 9.38 5.71 11.71
N HIS A 43 8.40 6.57 11.96
CA HIS A 43 7.36 6.81 10.95
C HIS A 43 6.82 8.24 10.93
N HIS A 44 6.29 8.60 9.77
CA HIS A 44 5.45 9.77 9.55
C HIS A 44 3.99 9.33 9.40
N LEU A 45 3.06 10.08 10.01
CA LEU A 45 1.62 9.88 9.81
C LEU A 45 1.14 10.77 8.67
N CYS A 46 0.44 10.19 7.69
CA CYS A 46 -0.18 10.92 6.60
C CYS A 46 -1.52 10.30 6.20
N PRO A 47 -2.64 10.80 6.75
CA PRO A 47 -3.99 10.31 6.45
C PRO A 47 -4.49 10.89 5.12
N SER A 48 -3.73 10.72 4.05
CA SER A 48 -4.07 11.15 2.69
C SER A 48 -3.38 10.24 1.69
N SER A 49 -4.15 9.55 0.84
CA SER A 49 -3.59 8.64 -0.17
C SER A 49 -2.70 9.39 -1.18
N GLU A 50 -3.11 10.58 -1.63
CA GLU A 50 -2.29 11.40 -2.50
C GLU A 50 -1.05 11.92 -1.76
N GLY A 51 -1.23 12.42 -0.54
CA GLY A 51 -0.11 12.91 0.29
C GLY A 51 0.94 11.83 0.55
N PHE A 52 0.51 10.59 0.77
CA PHE A 52 1.38 9.44 0.95
C PHE A 52 2.30 9.24 -0.25
N LEU A 53 1.74 9.27 -1.47
CA LEU A 53 2.52 9.13 -2.70
C LEU A 53 3.50 10.30 -2.86
N ARG A 54 3.04 11.54 -2.67
CA ARG A 54 3.89 12.75 -2.75
C ARG A 54 5.05 12.74 -1.77
N MET A 55 4.83 12.29 -0.53
CA MET A 55 5.90 12.19 0.45
C MET A 55 6.91 11.09 0.09
N THR A 56 6.44 9.99 -0.50
CA THR A 56 7.31 8.93 -1.00
C THR A 56 8.16 9.44 -2.18
N GLU A 57 7.55 10.17 -3.13
CA GLU A 57 8.24 10.83 -4.25
C GLU A 57 9.29 11.85 -3.75
N ALA A 58 8.96 12.64 -2.74
CA ALA A 58 9.87 13.60 -2.11
C ALA A 58 11.02 12.93 -1.32
N GLY A 59 10.99 11.60 -1.17
CA GLY A 59 11.98 10.83 -0.43
C GLY A 59 11.92 11.08 1.07
N LEU A 60 10.74 11.41 1.63
CA LEU A 60 10.55 11.55 3.07
C LEU A 60 10.49 10.21 3.79
N GLY A 61 10.29 9.11 3.07
CA GLY A 61 10.26 7.78 3.65
C GLY A 61 9.97 6.70 2.62
N TRP A 62 9.70 5.50 3.12
CA TRP A 62 9.15 4.39 2.34
C TRP A 62 7.74 4.05 2.80
N GLY A 63 6.96 3.35 1.99
CA GLY A 63 5.65 2.90 2.42
C GLY A 63 5.05 1.90 1.45
N LEU A 64 3.97 1.25 1.89
CA LEU A 64 3.19 0.34 1.07
C LEU A 64 2.12 1.15 0.35
N VAL A 65 2.21 1.18 -0.98
CA VAL A 65 1.31 1.93 -1.85
C VAL A 65 0.58 0.94 -2.75
N PRO A 66 -0.74 1.08 -2.98
CA PRO A 66 -1.44 0.26 -3.96
C PRO A 66 -0.77 0.33 -5.33
N GLU A 67 -0.55 -0.82 -5.97
CA GLU A 67 0.14 -0.92 -7.26
C GLU A 67 -0.47 0.00 -8.32
N LEU A 68 -1.81 0.06 -8.37
CA LEU A 68 -2.55 0.93 -9.27
C LEU A 68 -2.20 2.42 -9.12
N GLN A 69 -1.90 2.87 -7.89
CA GLN A 69 -1.51 4.25 -7.61
C GLN A 69 -0.04 4.53 -7.95
N ALA A 70 0.84 3.53 -7.82
CA ALA A 70 2.28 3.71 -8.01
C ALA A 70 2.75 3.43 -9.45
N ARG A 71 1.88 2.92 -10.32
CA ARG A 71 2.24 2.44 -11.67
C ARG A 71 3.02 3.47 -12.50
N GLU A 72 2.58 4.72 -12.53
CA GLU A 72 3.24 5.78 -13.30
C GLU A 72 4.61 6.15 -12.71
N GLN A 73 4.70 6.23 -11.39
CA GLN A 73 5.93 6.55 -10.67
C GLN A 73 6.98 5.44 -10.80
N LEU A 74 6.54 4.18 -10.80
CA LEU A 74 7.42 3.03 -11.04
C LEU A 74 7.90 3.00 -12.50
N ALA A 75 6.99 3.21 -13.46
CA ALA A 75 7.34 3.22 -14.89
C ALA A 75 8.32 4.35 -15.26
N SER A 76 8.20 5.51 -14.60
CA SER A 76 9.11 6.66 -14.78
C SER A 76 10.40 6.57 -13.96
N GLY A 77 10.53 5.58 -13.06
CA GLY A 77 11.66 5.42 -12.16
C GLY A 77 11.74 6.45 -11.02
N GLN A 78 10.70 7.28 -10.84
CA GLN A 78 10.60 8.21 -9.70
C GLN A 78 10.51 7.46 -8.38
N LEU A 79 9.72 6.39 -8.38
CA LEU A 79 9.68 5.41 -7.31
C LEU A 79 10.35 4.12 -7.78
N VAL A 80 10.84 3.37 -6.80
CA VAL A 80 11.45 2.07 -7.01
C VAL A 80 10.86 1.11 -5.99
N GLU A 81 10.62 -0.12 -6.42
CA GLU A 81 10.26 -1.19 -5.49
C GLU A 81 11.45 -1.49 -4.58
N ILE A 82 11.19 -1.59 -3.28
CA ILE A 82 12.24 -1.72 -2.26
C ILE A 82 12.71 -3.16 -2.14
N CYS A 83 11.78 -4.11 -2.11
CA CYS A 83 12.06 -5.54 -2.13
C CYS A 83 11.26 -6.11 -3.29
N SER A 84 11.95 -6.70 -4.26
CA SER A 84 11.32 -7.16 -5.49
C SER A 84 10.42 -8.37 -5.23
N ASP A 85 9.22 -8.35 -5.81
CA ASP A 85 8.30 -9.49 -5.84
C ASP A 85 7.83 -9.95 -4.46
N THR A 86 7.74 -9.01 -3.51
CA THR A 86 7.16 -9.24 -2.18
C THR A 86 5.98 -8.31 -1.92
N PRO A 87 4.86 -8.45 -2.66
CA PRO A 87 3.65 -7.68 -2.38
C PRO A 87 3.00 -8.15 -1.07
N ILE A 88 2.12 -7.31 -0.52
CA ILE A 88 1.17 -7.71 0.51
C ILE A 88 -0.24 -7.61 -0.04
N ASP A 89 -0.94 -8.74 -0.12
CA ASP A 89 -2.32 -8.77 -0.57
C ASP A 89 -3.28 -8.42 0.58
N VAL A 90 -4.19 -7.50 0.28
CA VAL A 90 -5.23 -7.05 1.22
C VAL A 90 -6.60 -7.43 0.64
N PRO A 91 -7.29 -8.45 1.18
CA PRO A 91 -8.60 -8.83 0.69
C PRO A 91 -9.63 -7.73 0.97
N LEU A 92 -10.41 -7.36 -0.04
CA LEU A 92 -11.48 -6.36 0.05
C LEU A 92 -12.86 -7.03 0.03
N TYR A 93 -13.77 -6.52 0.84
CA TYR A 93 -15.13 -7.05 0.98
C TYR A 93 -16.17 -5.94 0.82
N TRP A 94 -17.25 -6.26 0.11
CA TRP A 94 -18.43 -5.39 0.01
C TRP A 94 -19.51 -5.87 0.98
N HIS A 95 -19.82 -5.06 1.98
CA HIS A 95 -20.87 -5.35 2.96
C HIS A 95 -22.09 -4.46 2.70
N HIS A 96 -23.26 -5.06 2.60
CA HIS A 96 -24.52 -4.34 2.44
C HIS A 96 -25.66 -5.01 3.19
N TRP A 97 -26.72 -4.25 3.49
CA TRP A 97 -27.91 -4.78 4.15
C TRP A 97 -28.67 -5.71 3.22
N ARG A 98 -29.20 -6.81 3.78
CA ARG A 98 -29.96 -7.83 3.04
C ARG A 98 -31.26 -7.27 2.43
N ASN A 99 -31.91 -6.33 3.11
CA ASN A 99 -33.17 -5.72 2.68
C ASN A 99 -32.96 -4.50 1.76
N GLY A 100 -31.85 -4.45 1.04
CA GLY A 100 -31.44 -3.29 0.26
C GLY A 100 -32.25 -2.99 -1.01
N GLY A 101 -33.19 -3.87 -1.36
CA GLY A 101 -34.00 -3.74 -2.56
C GLY A 101 -33.19 -3.84 -3.87
N GLN A 102 -33.84 -3.50 -4.98
CA GLN A 102 -33.30 -3.66 -6.32
C GLN A 102 -32.05 -2.81 -6.59
N LEU A 103 -32.00 -1.60 -6.02
CA LEU A 103 -30.87 -0.68 -6.21
C LEU A 103 -29.57 -1.26 -5.64
N LEU A 104 -29.59 -1.80 -4.42
CA LEU A 104 -28.40 -2.40 -3.82
C LEU A 104 -27.98 -3.69 -4.52
N ALA A 105 -28.92 -4.45 -5.09
CA ALA A 105 -28.59 -5.61 -5.93
C ALA A 105 -27.83 -5.16 -7.20
N GLN A 106 -28.33 -4.15 -7.91
CA GLN A 106 -27.68 -3.59 -9.09
C GLN A 106 -26.28 -3.03 -8.78
N LEU A 107 -26.14 -2.29 -7.68
CA LEU A 107 -24.84 -1.79 -7.24
C LEU A 107 -23.88 -2.94 -6.91
N THR A 108 -24.37 -3.98 -6.24
CA THR A 108 -23.55 -5.15 -5.89
C THR A 108 -23.04 -5.87 -7.14
N ASP A 109 -23.90 -6.09 -8.13
CA ASP A 109 -23.49 -6.72 -9.39
C ASP A 109 -22.49 -5.85 -10.15
N HIS A 110 -22.71 -4.53 -10.18
CA HIS A 110 -21.78 -3.58 -10.78
C HIS A 110 -20.41 -3.61 -10.09
N LEU A 111 -20.37 -3.53 -8.76
CA LEU A 111 -19.13 -3.59 -7.98
C LEU A 111 -18.39 -4.92 -8.21
N ARG A 112 -19.09 -6.06 -8.24
CA ARG A 112 -18.48 -7.37 -8.49
C ARG A 112 -17.88 -7.48 -9.89
N HIS A 113 -18.54 -6.90 -10.90
CA HIS A 113 -18.00 -6.88 -12.26
C HIS A 113 -16.76 -5.99 -12.35
N THR A 114 -16.86 -4.76 -11.84
CA THR A 114 -15.78 -3.78 -11.91
C THR A 114 -14.57 -4.21 -11.07
N ALA A 115 -14.76 -4.75 -9.86
CA ALA A 115 -13.66 -5.19 -9.00
C ALA A 115 -12.72 -6.20 -9.67
N ARG A 116 -13.25 -7.11 -10.51
CA ARG A 116 -12.44 -8.10 -11.24
C ARG A 116 -11.52 -7.49 -12.30
N GLN A 117 -11.78 -6.26 -12.71
CA GLN A 117 -10.95 -5.55 -13.70
C GLN A 117 -9.77 -4.83 -13.04
N TRP A 118 -9.86 -4.55 -11.75
CA TRP A 118 -8.91 -3.70 -11.02
C TRP A 118 -8.20 -4.42 -9.87
N LEU A 119 -8.77 -5.48 -9.32
CA LEU A 119 -8.22 -6.24 -8.20
C LEU A 119 -7.77 -7.62 -8.67
N VAL A 120 -6.73 -8.12 -8.01
CA VAL A 120 -6.30 -9.51 -8.19
C VAL A 120 -7.32 -10.48 -7.59
N PRO A 121 -7.50 -11.67 -8.18
CA PRO A 121 -8.29 -12.72 -7.57
C PRO A 121 -7.64 -13.18 -6.26
N LEU A 122 -8.47 -13.50 -5.27
CA LEU A 122 -8.06 -14.20 -4.05
C LEU A 122 -7.96 -15.71 -4.30
#